data_AF-A0A7V9JBU0-F1
#
_entry.id   AF-A0A7V9JBU0-F1
#
_cell.length_a   1.000
_cell.length_b   1.000
_cell.length_c   1.000
_cell.angle_alpha   90.00
_cell.angle_beta   90.00
_cell.angle_gamma   90.00
#
_symmetry.space_group_name_H-M   'P 1'
#
loop_
_entity.id
_entity.type
_entity.pdbx_description
1 polymer ?
#
loop_
_entity_poly.entity_id
_entity_poly.type
_entity_poly.pdbx_seq_one_letter_code
_entity_poly.pdbx_strand_id
1 'polypeptide(L)'
;MAAETRTMPGRITGERNGEAIASGWCLVAYETGVRHEPLDEWRGEMACTDADARKAIAAAEGTTLHLHLDPYGGEFEPWHGPVTAVLVDEALDPDARRITLTSAGPLIRFRQGVEEKAAAKA
;
A
#
# COMPACT_ATOMS: atom_id res chain seq x y z
N MET A 1 -13.92 16.92 -7.62
CA MET A 1 -14.38 15.63 -8.15
C MET A 1 -14.86 14.76 -7.00
N ALA A 2 -15.54 13.63 -7.25
CA ALA A 2 -15.91 12.73 -6.15
C ALA A 2 -14.67 11.95 -5.69
N ALA A 3 -14.51 11.78 -4.37
CA ALA A 3 -13.49 10.90 -3.82
C ALA A 3 -14.10 9.52 -3.58
N GLU A 4 -13.44 8.46 -4.07
CA GLU A 4 -13.77 7.08 -3.73
C GLU A 4 -12.86 6.59 -2.60
N THR A 5 -13.40 5.77 -1.70
CA THR A 5 -12.64 5.12 -0.62
C THR A 5 -12.75 3.60 -0.75
N ARG A 6 -11.65 2.88 -0.57
CA ARG A 6 -11.62 1.41 -0.57
C ARG A 6 -10.85 0.87 0.62
N THR A 7 -11.37 -0.18 1.23
CA THR A 7 -10.68 -0.93 2.29
C THR A 7 -10.27 -2.30 1.77
N MET A 8 -8.98 -2.58 1.77
CA MET A 8 -8.41 -3.82 1.21
C MET A 8 -7.23 -4.30 2.07
N PRO A 9 -6.97 -5.61 2.14
CA PRO A 9 -5.71 -6.09 2.68
C PRO A 9 -4.55 -5.57 1.83
N GLY A 10 -3.42 -5.30 2.47
CA GLY A 10 -2.22 -4.88 1.77
C GLY A 10 -0.96 -5.07 2.58
N ARG A 11 0.17 -4.89 1.89
CA ARG A 11 1.52 -5.00 2.45
C ARG A 11 2.41 -3.89 1.91
N ILE A 12 3.42 -3.54 2.70
CA ILE A 12 4.49 -2.63 2.31
C ILE A 12 5.78 -3.42 2.19
N THR A 13 6.55 -3.15 1.14
CA THR A 13 7.84 -3.79 0.86
C THR A 13 8.92 -2.71 0.69
N GLY A 14 10.17 -3.03 1.01
CA GLY A 14 11.32 -2.13 0.83
C GLY A 14 11.85 -2.08 -0.62
N GLU A 15 11.42 -3.01 -1.45
CA GLU A 15 11.68 -3.08 -2.89
C GLU A 15 10.38 -3.38 -3.62
N ARG A 16 10.32 -3.14 -4.94
CA ARG A 16 9.10 -3.32 -5.75
C ARG A 16 8.39 -4.66 -5.50
N ASN A 17 9.12 -5.77 -5.41
CA ASN A 17 8.56 -7.10 -5.14
C ASN A 17 9.30 -7.78 -3.96
N GLY A 18 9.82 -6.98 -3.03
CA GLY A 18 10.60 -7.48 -1.90
C GLY A 18 9.74 -8.16 -0.84
N GLU A 19 10.40 -8.58 0.24
CA GLU A 19 9.72 -9.11 1.42
C GLU A 19 8.85 -8.03 2.09
N ALA A 20 7.72 -8.46 2.65
CA ALA A 20 6.82 -7.57 3.37
C ALA A 20 7.46 -7.11 4.69
N ILE A 21 7.63 -5.80 4.84
CA ILE A 21 8.09 -5.17 6.08
C ILE A 21 6.92 -4.82 7.00
N ALA A 22 5.74 -4.59 6.42
CA ALA A 22 4.49 -4.41 7.14
C ALA A 22 3.32 -4.98 6.34
N SER A 23 2.28 -5.43 7.03
CA SER A 23 1.04 -5.91 6.44
C SER A 23 -0.14 -5.50 7.31
N GLY A 24 -1.32 -5.40 6.70
CA GLY A 24 -2.53 -5.04 7.42
C GLY A 24 -3.69 -4.65 6.51
N TRP A 25 -4.68 -3.99 7.10
CA TRP A 25 -5.82 -3.44 6.37
C TRP A 25 -5.52 -2.00 5.95
N CYS A 26 -5.66 -1.72 4.66
CA CYS A 26 -5.46 -0.41 4.07
C CYS A 26 -6.81 0.23 3.75
N LEU A 27 -7.00 1.49 4.14
CA LEU A 27 -8.04 2.37 3.63
C LEU A 27 -7.39 3.33 2.64
N VAL A 28 -7.80 3.32 1.37
CA VAL A 28 -7.24 4.17 0.31
C VAL A 28 -8.33 5.07 -0.25
N ALA A 29 -8.04 6.37 -0.30
CA ALA A 29 -8.88 7.41 -0.87
C ALA A 29 -8.20 8.01 -2.11
N TYR A 30 -8.95 8.13 -3.20
CA TYR A 30 -8.46 8.69 -4.47
C TYR A 30 -9.57 9.43 -5.21
N GLU A 31 -9.19 10.36 -6.08
CA GLU A 31 -10.16 11.03 -6.95
C GLU A 31 -10.61 10.09 -8.06
N THR A 32 -11.92 10.07 -8.34
CA THR A 32 -12.47 9.20 -9.39
C THR A 32 -12.02 9.66 -10.77
N GLY A 33 -11.03 8.97 -11.33
CA GLY A 33 -10.70 8.97 -12.76
C GLY A 33 -11.48 7.89 -13.54
N VAL A 34 -11.07 7.63 -14.78
CA VAL A 34 -11.60 6.49 -15.54
C VAL A 34 -11.19 5.22 -14.81
N ARG A 35 -12.16 4.36 -14.44
CA ARG A 35 -11.87 3.01 -13.93
C ARG A 35 -10.86 2.39 -14.91
N HIS A 36 -9.72 1.90 -14.42
CA HIS A 36 -8.58 1.33 -15.17
C HIS A 36 -7.35 2.23 -15.37
N GLU A 37 -7.42 3.53 -15.09
CA GLU A 37 -6.23 4.40 -15.14
C GLU A 37 -5.36 4.27 -13.88
N PRO A 38 -4.03 4.52 -13.99
CA PRO A 38 -3.17 4.73 -12.83
C PRO A 38 -3.75 5.81 -11.90
N LEU A 39 -3.60 5.61 -10.60
CA LEU A 39 -3.98 6.62 -9.60
C LEU A 39 -2.74 7.43 -9.26
N ASP A 40 -2.57 8.56 -9.95
CA ASP A 40 -1.39 9.43 -9.75
C ASP A 40 -1.37 10.05 -8.35
N GLU A 41 -2.54 10.47 -7.87
CA GLU A 41 -2.72 11.03 -6.53
C GLU A 41 -3.68 10.17 -5.71
N TRP A 42 -3.20 9.70 -4.56
CA TRP A 42 -3.98 8.94 -3.60
C TRP A 42 -3.42 9.14 -2.20
N ARG A 43 -4.29 8.93 -1.21
CA ARG A 43 -3.92 8.94 0.22
C ARG A 43 -4.52 7.72 0.88
N GLY A 44 -3.95 7.32 2.01
CA GLY A 44 -4.54 6.22 2.76
C GLY A 44 -4.03 6.13 4.18
N GLU A 45 -4.51 5.11 4.85
CA GLU A 45 -4.02 4.66 6.14
C GLU A 45 -3.91 3.14 6.12
N MET A 46 -2.94 2.60 6.84
CA MET A 46 -2.87 1.16 7.12
C MET A 46 -2.94 0.96 8.62
N ALA A 47 -3.82 0.05 9.03
CA ALA A 47 -3.78 -0.58 10.34
C ALA A 47 -2.92 -1.84 10.22
N CYS A 48 -1.66 -1.73 10.68
CA CYS A 48 -0.73 -2.85 10.69
C CYS A 48 -1.25 -3.98 11.59
N THR A 49 -0.88 -5.22 11.24
CA THR A 49 -1.24 -6.42 12.01
C THR A 49 -0.82 -6.28 13.48
N ASP A 50 0.36 -5.72 13.74
CA ASP A 50 0.91 -5.49 15.07
C ASP A 50 1.84 -4.25 15.10
N ALA A 51 2.27 -3.88 16.31
CA ALA A 51 3.08 -2.70 16.56
C ALA A 51 4.54 -2.85 16.07
N ASP A 52 5.04 -4.07 15.93
CA ASP A 52 6.41 -4.30 15.45
C ASP A 52 6.47 -4.12 13.93
N ALA A 53 5.44 -4.53 13.20
CA ALA A 53 5.24 -4.19 11.79
C ALA A 53 5.18 -2.67 11.56
N ARG A 54 4.54 -1.90 12.46
CA ARG A 54 4.59 -0.42 12.40
C ARG A 54 6.01 0.11 12.61
N LYS A 55 6.76 -0.41 13.59
CA LYS A 55 8.14 0.03 13.85
C LYS A 55 9.10 -0.29 12.70
N ALA A 56 8.88 -1.39 11.99
CA ALA A 56 9.67 -1.74 10.81
C ALA A 56 9.61 -0.66 9.71
N ILE A 57 8.49 0.06 9.60
CA ILE A 57 8.38 1.22 8.68
C ILE A 57 9.33 2.34 9.08
N ALA A 58 9.45 2.67 10.36
CA ALA A 58 10.39 3.69 10.84
C ALA A 58 11.84 3.26 10.60
N ALA A 59 12.14 1.97 10.77
CA ALA A 59 13.47 1.42 10.50
C ALA A 59 13.83 1.43 8.99
N ALA A 60 12.85 1.53 8.10
CA ALA A 60 13.04 1.60 6.65
C ALA A 60 13.24 3.04 6.13
N GLU A 61 13.54 4.00 7.00
CA GLU A 61 13.82 5.39 6.63
C GLU A 61 14.91 5.48 5.54
N GLY A 62 14.69 6.31 4.52
CA GLY A 62 15.58 6.44 3.38
C GLY A 62 15.46 5.34 2.31
N THR A 63 14.61 4.33 2.53
CA THR A 63 14.30 3.28 1.54
C THR A 63 13.07 3.66 0.71
N THR A 64 13.04 3.28 -0.58
CA THR A 64 11.84 3.45 -1.42
C THR A 64 10.82 2.37 -1.10
N LEU A 65 9.75 2.75 -0.39
CA LEU A 65 8.68 1.83 -0.03
C LEU A 65 7.70 1.64 -1.18
N HIS A 66 7.14 0.44 -1.26
CA HIS A 66 6.10 0.09 -2.21
C HIS A 66 4.88 -0.50 -1.50
N LEU A 67 3.68 0.02 -1.81
CA LEU A 67 2.41 -0.52 -1.37
C LEU A 67 1.94 -1.59 -2.35
N HIS A 68 1.47 -2.71 -1.82
CA HIS A 68 0.73 -3.74 -2.55
C HIS A 68 -0.64 -3.89 -1.89
N LEU A 69 -1.71 -3.71 -2.67
CA LEU A 69 -3.07 -4.02 -2.26
C LEU A 69 -3.46 -5.37 -2.86
N ASP A 70 -3.78 -6.32 -1.98
CA ASP A 70 -4.11 -7.68 -2.36
C ASP A 70 -5.58 -7.78 -2.80
N PRO A 71 -5.90 -8.68 -3.74
CA PRO A 71 -7.27 -8.84 -4.18
C PRO A 71 -8.12 -9.41 -3.04
N TYR A 72 -9.30 -8.83 -2.82
CA TYR A 72 -10.23 -9.26 -1.76
C TYR A 72 -11.61 -9.58 -2.34
N GLY A 73 -12.25 -10.63 -1.84
CA GLY A 73 -13.62 -10.99 -2.21
C GLY A 73 -13.86 -11.35 -3.68
N GLY A 74 -12.82 -11.51 -4.52
CA GLY A 74 -12.95 -11.80 -5.95
C GLY A 74 -13.40 -10.61 -6.82
N GLU A 75 -13.69 -9.46 -6.22
CA GLU A 75 -14.17 -8.26 -6.90
C GLU A 75 -13.09 -7.19 -7.06
N PHE A 76 -12.11 -7.17 -6.17
CA PHE A 76 -11.09 -6.12 -6.15
C PHE A 76 -9.82 -6.55 -6.88
N GLU A 77 -9.49 -5.81 -7.94
CA GLU A 77 -8.22 -5.93 -8.64
C GLU A 77 -7.07 -5.45 -7.76
N PRO A 78 -5.90 -6.10 -7.81
CA PRO A 78 -4.80 -5.72 -6.97
C PRO A 78 -4.03 -4.54 -7.55
N TRP A 79 -3.48 -3.73 -6.65
CA TRP A 79 -2.80 -2.48 -6.99
C TRP A 79 -1.42 -2.40 -6.37
N HIS A 80 -0.49 -1.77 -7.06
CA HIS A 80 0.88 -1.67 -6.61
C HIS A 80 1.49 -0.33 -7.01
N GLY A 81 2.26 0.29 -6.12
CA GLY A 81 2.96 1.54 -6.42
C GLY A 81 3.86 2.03 -5.30
N PRO A 82 4.74 3.00 -5.59
CA PRO A 82 5.58 3.62 -4.59
C PRO A 82 4.75 4.43 -3.58
N VAL A 83 5.14 4.38 -2.31
CA VAL A 83 4.41 4.99 -1.20
C VAL A 83 5.36 5.70 -0.24
N THR A 84 4.92 6.81 0.33
CA THR A 84 5.49 7.35 1.56
C THR A 84 4.61 6.95 2.73
N ALA A 85 5.20 6.26 3.71
CA ALA A 85 4.52 5.82 4.93
C ALA A 85 5.06 6.58 6.13
N VAL A 86 4.17 7.15 6.93
CA VAL A 86 4.52 7.93 8.13
C VAL A 86 3.76 7.35 9.31
N LEU A 87 4.44 7.20 10.45
CA LEU A 87 3.83 6.71 11.68
C LEU A 87 2.78 7.73 12.17
N VAL A 88 1.61 7.25 12.57
CA VAL A 88 0.64 8.09 13.27
C VAL A 88 1.19 8.40 14.66
N ASP A 89 0.96 9.63 15.13
CA ASP A 89 1.31 10.08 16.48
C ASP A 89 0.71 9.11 17.53
N GLU A 90 1.52 8.73 18.51
CA GLU A 90 1.13 7.78 19.57
C GLU A 90 -0.07 8.30 20.38
N ALA A 91 -0.23 9.62 20.53
CA ALA A 91 -1.39 10.20 21.20
C ALA A 91 -2.71 9.96 20.45
N LEU A 92 -2.64 9.71 19.14
CA LEU A 92 -3.78 9.46 18.25
C LEU A 92 -3.89 7.98 17.84
N ASP A 93 -2.96 7.14 18.29
CA ASP A 93 -2.85 5.72 17.96
C ASP A 93 -2.55 4.89 19.22
N PRO A 94 -3.55 4.68 20.10
CA PRO A 94 -3.37 3.98 21.38
C PRO A 94 -2.90 2.53 21.21
N ASP A 95 -3.16 1.92 20.06
CA ASP A 95 -2.75 0.55 19.75
C ASP A 95 -1.36 0.45 19.10
N ALA A 96 -0.75 1.60 18.77
CA ALA A 96 0.55 1.73 18.09
C ALA A 96 0.65 0.88 16.82
N ARG A 97 -0.39 0.89 15.97
CA ARG A 97 -0.48 0.08 14.74
C ARG A 97 -0.75 0.88 13.47
N ARG A 98 -1.04 2.17 13.58
CA ARG A 98 -1.47 2.97 12.45
C ARG A 98 -0.31 3.69 11.77
N ILE A 99 -0.37 3.69 10.44
CA ILE A 99 0.49 4.48 9.57
C ILE A 99 -0.37 5.24 8.56
N THR A 100 0.04 6.45 8.23
CA THR A 100 -0.50 7.25 7.13
C THR A 100 0.27 6.95 5.86
N LEU A 101 -0.44 6.80 4.75
CA LEU A 101 0.09 6.51 3.43
C LEU A 101 -0.18 7.69 2.50
N THR A 102 0.83 8.07 1.72
CA THR A 102 0.72 9.10 0.68
C THR A 102 1.40 8.62 -0.59
N SER A 103 0.83 8.96 -1.74
CA SER A 103 1.41 8.63 -3.05
C SER A 103 2.84 9.19 -3.18
N ALA A 104 3.81 8.31 -3.43
CA ALA A 104 5.15 8.69 -3.88
C ALA A 104 5.33 8.52 -5.40
N GLY A 105 4.21 8.24 -6.08
CA GLY A 105 4.07 7.94 -7.49
C GLY A 105 2.76 7.18 -7.73
N PRO A 106 2.46 6.82 -8.97
CA PRO A 106 1.17 6.26 -9.33
C PRO A 106 0.95 4.88 -8.72
N LEU A 107 -0.27 4.65 -8.22
CA LEU A 107 -0.75 3.30 -7.94
C LEU A 107 -1.22 2.67 -9.26
N ILE A 108 -0.69 1.51 -9.62
CA ILE A 108 -0.97 0.85 -10.91
C ILE A 108 -1.60 -0.52 -10.65
N ARG A 109 -2.63 -0.87 -11.43
CA ARG A 109 -3.21 -2.22 -11.41
C ARG A 109 -2.19 -3.22 -11.92
N PHE A 110 -2.00 -4.32 -11.20
CA PHE A 110 -1.18 -5.42 -11.68
C PHE A 110 -2.03 -6.68 -11.88
N ARG A 111 -1.71 -7.48 -12.89
CA ARG A 111 -2.27 -8.82 -13.04
C ARG A 111 -1.28 -9.81 -12.44
N GLN A 112 -1.57 -10.29 -11.25
CA GLN A 112 -0.84 -11.39 -10.62
C GLN A 112 -0.83 -12.59 -11.60
N GLY A 113 0.36 -13.02 -12.02
CA GLY A 113 0.56 -14.11 -12.99
C GLY A 113 1.18 -13.76 -14.35
N VAL A 114 1.31 -12.49 -14.74
CA VAL A 114 2.00 -12.10 -16.00
C VAL A 114 3.46 -11.73 -15.76
N GLU A 115 3.78 -10.97 -14.70
CA GLU A 115 5.17 -10.57 -14.39
C GLU A 115 5.97 -11.65 -13.64
N GLU A 116 5.35 -12.56 -12.87
CA GLU A 116 6.06 -13.70 -12.25
C GLU A 116 6.70 -14.63 -13.30
N LYS A 117 6.08 -14.77 -14.48
CA LYS A 117 6.66 -15.50 -15.62
C LYS A 117 7.76 -14.73 -16.33
N ALA A 118 7.81 -13.40 -16.22
CA ALA A 118 8.85 -12.57 -16.81
C ALA A 118 10.10 -12.53 -15.92
N ALA A 119 9.94 -12.44 -14.60
CA ALA A 119 11.04 -12.46 -13.64
C ALA A 119 11.67 -13.86 -13.49
N ALA A 120 10.90 -14.93 -13.62
CA ALA A 120 11.43 -16.32 -13.60
C ALA A 120 12.15 -16.74 -14.89
N LYS A 121 12.28 -15.83 -15.87
CA LYS A 121 12.94 -16.06 -17.16
C LYS A 121 14.15 -15.14 -17.40
N ALA A 122 14.51 -14.30 -16.44
CA ALA A 122 15.70 -13.43 -16.48
C ALA A 122 16.87 -14.09 -15.75
#